data_AF-V6DQN7-F1
#
_entry.id   AF-V6DQN7-F1
#
_cell.length_a   1.000
_cell.length_b   1.000
_cell.length_c   1.000
_cell.angle_alpha   90.00
_cell.angle_beta   90.00
_cell.angle_gamma   90.00
#
_symmetry.space_group_name_H-M   'P 1'
#
loop_
_entity.id
_entity.type
_entity.pdbx_description
1 polymer ?
#
loop_
_entity_poly.entity_id
_entity_poly.type
_entity_poly.pdbx_seq_one_letter_code
_entity_poly.pdbx_strand_id
1 'polypeptide(L)'
;MTQEELANATDLSTNYVSRLERGEVEYIRAVTLYKIAKGLKTTMEKLIDSNANQQHTRGYYQSTLINLLDQINEEKAEEISKSVLDLVNSNIGWIIE
;
A
#
# COMPACT_ATOMS: atom_id res chain seq x y z
N MET A 1 -15.79 -5.25 9.51
CA MET A 1 -16.21 -6.60 9.11
C MET A 1 -16.07 -7.52 10.31
N THR A 2 -16.83 -8.61 10.35
CA THR A 2 -16.71 -9.66 11.36
C THR A 2 -15.56 -10.63 11.03
N GLN A 3 -15.13 -11.42 12.01
CA GLN A 3 -14.13 -12.48 11.78
C GLN A 3 -14.61 -13.51 10.74
N GLU A 4 -15.92 -13.80 10.72
CA GLU A 4 -16.54 -14.71 9.75
C GLU A 4 -16.54 -14.11 8.33
N GLU A 5 -16.85 -12.82 8.20
CA GLU A 5 -16.77 -12.10 6.92
C GLU A 5 -15.32 -12.07 6.39
N LEU A 6 -14.33 -11.83 7.25
CA LEU A 6 -12.92 -11.84 6.86
C LEU A 6 -12.45 -13.25 6.48
N ALA A 7 -12.82 -14.26 7.26
CA ALA A 7 -12.53 -15.66 6.99
C ALA A 7 -13.03 -16.07 5.59
N ASN A 8 -14.30 -15.77 5.29
CA ASN A 8 -14.90 -16.02 3.98
C ASN A 8 -14.20 -15.26 2.85
N ALA A 9 -13.85 -13.99 3.07
CA ALA A 9 -13.18 -13.16 2.05
C ALA A 9 -11.72 -13.58 1.77
N THR A 10 -11.10 -14.34 2.67
CA THR A 10 -9.66 -14.68 2.62
C THR A 10 -9.39 -16.16 2.44
N ASP A 11 -10.43 -17.00 2.44
CA ASP A 11 -10.30 -18.46 2.45
C ASP A 11 -9.43 -18.92 3.64
N LEU A 12 -9.69 -18.32 4.80
CA LEU A 12 -9.10 -18.68 6.10
C LEU A 12 -10.19 -19.20 7.02
N SER A 13 -9.85 -20.02 8.00
CA SER A 13 -10.83 -20.40 9.03
C SER A 13 -11.06 -19.26 10.00
N THR A 14 -12.30 -19.11 10.48
CA THR A 14 -12.63 -18.12 11.53
C THR A 14 -11.76 -18.30 12.77
N ASN A 15 -11.43 -19.55 13.14
CA ASN A 15 -10.49 -19.83 14.23
C ASN A 15 -9.09 -19.28 13.95
N TYR A 16 -8.56 -19.46 12.73
CA TYR A 16 -7.26 -18.91 12.36
C TYR A 16 -7.26 -17.38 12.43
N VAL A 17 -8.29 -16.71 11.92
CA VAL A 17 -8.46 -15.25 12.03
C VAL A 17 -8.52 -14.81 13.49
N SER A 18 -9.27 -15.54 14.32
CA SER A 18 -9.40 -15.25 15.75
C SER A 18 -8.07 -15.34 16.50
N ARG A 19 -7.27 -16.38 16.22
CA ARG A 19 -5.92 -16.56 16.79
C ARG A 19 -4.95 -15.48 16.31
N LEU A 20 -5.06 -15.10 15.04
CA LEU A 20 -4.26 -14.04 14.43
C LEU A 20 -4.47 -12.70 15.16
N GLU A 21 -5.73 -12.31 15.38
CA GLU A 21 -6.07 -11.06 16.07
C GLU A 21 -5.61 -11.02 17.53
N ARG A 22 -5.57 -12.18 18.20
CA ARG A 22 -5.02 -12.31 19.57
C ARG A 22 -3.49 -12.34 19.63
N GLY A 23 -2.80 -12.31 18.50
CA GLY A 23 -1.33 -12.39 18.45
C GLY A 23 -0.78 -13.80 18.70
N GLU A 24 -1.60 -14.85 18.58
CA GLU A 24 -1.19 -16.25 18.80
C GLU A 24 -0.58 -16.91 17.54
N VAL A 25 -0.34 -16.12 16.49
CA VAL A 25 0.21 -16.57 15.21
C VAL A 25 1.45 -15.73 14.90
N GLU A 26 2.63 -16.27 15.17
CA GLU A 26 3.91 -15.54 15.08
C GLU A 26 4.49 -15.51 13.66
N TYR A 27 4.23 -16.54 12.84
CA TYR A 27 4.84 -16.68 11.50
C TYR A 27 3.78 -16.73 10.40
N ILE A 28 3.27 -15.56 10.02
CA ILE A 28 2.27 -15.43 8.95
C ILE A 28 2.98 -15.53 7.60
N ARG A 29 2.60 -16.48 6.76
CA ARG A 29 3.11 -16.57 5.37
C ARG A 29 2.73 -15.31 4.60
N ALA A 30 3.64 -14.79 3.76
CA ALA A 30 3.38 -13.61 2.94
C ALA A 30 2.10 -13.71 2.09
N VAL A 31 1.82 -14.90 1.52
CA VAL A 31 0.58 -15.16 0.77
C VAL A 31 -0.67 -15.03 1.63
N THR A 32 -0.61 -15.47 2.90
CA THR A 32 -1.72 -15.31 3.85
C THR A 32 -1.92 -13.84 4.20
N LEU A 33 -0.84 -13.10 4.42
CA LEU A 33 -0.89 -11.66 4.68
C LEU A 33 -1.46 -10.88 3.49
N TYR A 34 -1.09 -11.25 2.26
CA TYR A 34 -1.66 -10.69 1.03
C TYR A 34 -3.18 -10.95 0.93
N LYS A 35 -3.62 -12.19 1.20
CA LYS A 35 -5.05 -12.53 1.21
C LYS A 35 -5.81 -11.67 2.22
N ILE A 36 -5.28 -11.51 3.44
CA ILE A 36 -5.86 -10.66 4.49
C ILE A 36 -5.96 -9.21 4.02
N ALA A 37 -4.91 -8.65 3.42
CA ALA A 37 -4.93 -7.29 2.87
C ALA A 37 -6.04 -7.13 1.81
N LYS A 38 -6.17 -8.08 0.89
CA LYS A 38 -7.25 -8.09 -0.11
C LYS A 38 -8.64 -8.17 0.52
N GLY A 39 -8.85 -9.06 1.50
CA GLY A 39 -10.11 -9.20 2.22
C GLY A 39 -10.51 -7.91 2.95
N LEU A 40 -9.55 -7.26 3.59
CA LEU A 40 -9.69 -5.96 4.26
C LEU A 40 -9.75 -4.75 3.30
N LYS A 41 -9.65 -4.98 1.99
CA LYS A 41 -9.58 -3.92 0.96
C LYS A 41 -8.49 -2.88 1.24
N THR A 42 -7.34 -3.36 1.69
CA THR A 42 -6.15 -2.57 2.00
C THR A 42 -4.90 -3.16 1.32
N THR A 43 -3.72 -2.60 1.61
CA THR A 43 -2.43 -3.12 1.10
C THR A 43 -1.65 -3.80 2.22
N MET A 44 -0.67 -4.64 1.88
CA MET A 44 0.14 -5.35 2.88
C MET A 44 0.95 -4.39 3.75
N GLU A 45 1.43 -3.29 3.17
CA GLU A 45 2.18 -2.24 3.86
C GLU A 45 1.35 -1.64 4.99
N LYS A 46 0.05 -1.40 4.76
CA LYS A 46 -0.88 -0.91 5.78
C LYS A 46 -1.16 -1.91 6.91
N LEU A 47 -0.87 -3.18 6.72
CA LEU A 47 -1.02 -4.21 7.76
C LEU A 47 0.25 -4.36 8.62
N ILE A 48 1.42 -4.10 8.04
CA ILE A 48 2.72 -4.32 8.68
C ILE A 48 3.21 -3.05 9.37
N ASP A 49 2.97 -1.89 8.78
CA ASP A 49 3.43 -0.62 9.31
C ASP A 49 2.28 0.13 9.99
N SER A 50 2.33 0.20 11.33
CA SER A 50 1.39 0.97 12.14
C SER A 50 1.45 2.48 11.87
N ASN A 51 2.52 2.97 11.21
CA ASN A 51 2.68 4.34 10.74
C ASN A 51 2.23 4.54 9.28
N ALA A 52 1.72 3.51 8.59
CA ALA A 52 1.20 3.64 7.22
C ALA A 52 -0.04 4.57 7.12
N ASN A 53 -0.65 4.94 8.25
CA ASN A 53 -1.64 6.02 8.33
C ASN A 53 -1.04 7.42 8.12
N GLN A 54 0.28 7.55 8.09
CA GLN A 54 0.99 8.72 7.56
C GLN A 54 1.19 8.63 6.03
N GLN A 55 0.32 7.88 5.33
CA GLN A 55 0.12 8.13 3.91
C GLN A 55 -0.25 9.61 3.77
N HIS A 56 0.69 10.41 3.26
CA HIS A 56 0.34 11.63 2.56
C HIS A 56 -0.82 11.28 1.63
N THR A 57 -2.01 11.79 1.94
CA THR A 57 -3.15 11.66 1.04
C THR A 57 -2.74 12.35 -0.25
N ARG A 58 -2.38 11.56 -1.26
CA ARG A 58 -1.96 12.08 -2.55
C ARG A 58 -3.10 12.91 -3.11
N GLY A 59 -2.85 14.17 -3.45
CA GLY A 59 -3.84 15.01 -4.11
C GLY A 59 -4.26 14.41 -5.47
N TYR A 60 -5.33 14.95 -6.05
CA TYR A 60 -5.86 14.51 -7.35
C TYR A 60 -4.78 14.47 -8.45
N TYR A 61 -3.94 15.50 -8.55
CA TYR A 61 -2.89 15.59 -9.56
C TYR A 61 -1.75 14.60 -9.34
N GLN A 62 -1.32 14.40 -8.08
CA GLN A 62 -0.29 13.42 -7.76
C GLN A 62 -0.76 12.00 -8.06
N SER A 63 -2.03 11.69 -7.77
CA SER A 63 -2.63 10.38 -8.08
C SER A 63 -2.79 10.18 -9.59
N THR A 64 -3.24 11.21 -10.31
CA THR A 64 -3.35 11.20 -11.78
C THR A 64 -1.99 10.96 -12.44
N LEU A 65 -0.94 11.62 -11.96
CA LEU A 65 0.42 11.44 -12.48
C LEU A 65 0.90 9.99 -12.32
N ILE A 66 0.77 9.41 -11.13
CA ILE A 66 1.20 8.02 -10.87
C ILE A 66 0.43 7.06 -11.77
N ASN A 67 -0.90 7.20 -11.86
CA ASN A 67 -1.72 6.34 -12.70
C ASN A 67 -1.35 6.43 -14.20
N LEU A 68 -0.94 7.61 -14.68
CA LEU A 68 -0.47 7.78 -16.07
C LEU A 68 0.90 7.12 -16.30
N LEU A 69 1.80 7.22 -15.33
CA LEU A 69 3.12 6.57 -15.38
C LEU A 69 2.98 5.04 -15.39
N ASP A 70 2.04 4.50 -14.62
CA ASP A 70 1.78 3.05 -14.56
C ASP A 70 1.20 2.48 -15.88
N GLN A 71 0.65 3.34 -16.76
CA GLN A 71 0.00 2.94 -18.01
C GLN A 71 0.93 2.98 -19.24
N ILE A 72 2.14 3.53 -19.09
CA ILE A 72 3.13 3.60 -20.18
C ILE A 72 4.25 2.58 -19.97
N ASN A 73 5.06 2.33 -21.00
CA ASN A 73 6.17 1.38 -20.86
C ASN A 73 7.23 1.89 -19.86
N GLU A 74 7.94 0.94 -19.25
CA GLU A 74 8.89 1.20 -18.15
C GLU A 74 9.96 2.24 -18.51
N GLU A 75 10.56 2.13 -19.70
CA GLU A 75 11.59 3.07 -20.16
C GLU A 75 11.06 4.51 -20.23
N LYS A 76 9.85 4.69 -20.78
CA LYS A 76 9.25 6.01 -20.89
C LYS A 76 8.74 6.54 -19.55
N ALA A 77 8.22 5.65 -18.69
CA ALA A 77 7.82 6.01 -17.33
C ALA A 77 9.00 6.56 -16.52
N GLU A 78 10.18 5.94 -16.64
CA GLU A 78 11.39 6.36 -15.93
C GLU A 78 11.92 7.72 -16.44
N GLU A 79 11.97 7.92 -17.77
CA GLU A 79 12.39 9.19 -18.38
C GLU A 79 11.51 10.37 -17.90
N ILE A 80 10.20 10.16 -17.86
CA ILE A 80 9.24 11.18 -17.41
C ILE A 80 9.36 11.40 -15.89
N SER A 81 9.49 10.31 -15.12
CA SER A 81 9.65 10.39 -13.67
C SER A 81 10.89 11.20 -13.28
N LYS A 82 12.02 10.98 -13.96
CA LYS A 82 13.23 11.78 -13.79
C LYS A 82 12.99 13.27 -14.06
N SER A 83 12.32 13.58 -15.17
CA SER A 83 12.02 14.98 -15.53
C SER A 83 11.13 15.67 -14.48
N VAL A 84 10.14 14.96 -13.94
CA VAL A 84 9.30 15.48 -12.85
C VAL A 84 10.12 15.71 -11.59
N LEU A 85 11.01 14.78 -11.22
CA LEU A 85 11.88 14.94 -10.05
C LEU A 85 12.78 16.17 -10.19
N ASP A 86 13.38 16.40 -11.36
CA ASP A 86 14.22 17.57 -11.62
C ASP A 86 13.43 18.89 -11.46
N LEU A 87 12.18 18.92 -11.94
CA LEU A 87 11.28 20.06 -11.75
C LEU A 87 10.92 20.28 -10.28
N VAL A 88 10.63 19.21 -9.54
CA VAL A 88 10.30 19.29 -8.12
C VAL A 88 11.50 19.79 -7.32
N ASN A 89 12.69 19.26 -7.57
CA ASN A 89 13.93 19.69 -6.91
C ASN A 89 14.24 21.17 -7.18
N SER A 90 14.01 21.63 -8.41
CA SER A 90 14.19 23.03 -8.79
C SER A 90 13.21 23.98 -8.06
N ASN A 91 12.03 23.49 -7.66
CA ASN A 91 11.01 24.28 -6.96
C ASN A 91 11.07 24.17 -5.43
N ILE A 92 11.65 23.09 -4.88
CA ILE A 92 11.78 22.86 -3.42
C ILE A 92 13.10 23.43 -2.86
N GLY A 93 14.07 23.79 -3.71
CA GLY A 93 15.40 24.28 -3.33
C GLY A 93 15.48 25.56 -2.45
N TRP A 94 14.37 26.10 -1.94
CA TRP A 94 14.33 27.23 -1.00
C TRP A 94 13.92 26.85 0.44
N ILE A 95 13.61 25.56 0.72
CA ILE A 95 13.10 25.14 2.04
C ILE A 95 14.18 24.45 2.90
N ILE A 96 15.39 24.28 2.36
CA ILE A 96 16.51 23.67 3.10
C ILE A 96 17.76 24.56 2.97
N GLU A 97 17.70 25.77 3.53
CA GLU A 97 18.88 26.51 4.03
C GLU A 97 18.59 27.04 5.43
#